data_AF-A0A2J7TBM7-F1
#
_entry.id   AF-A0A2J7TBM7-F1
#
_cell.length_a   1.000
_cell.length_b   1.000
_cell.length_c   1.000
_cell.angle_alpha   90.00
_cell.angle_beta   90.00
_cell.angle_gamma   90.00
#
_symmetry.space_group_name_H-M   'P 1'
#
loop_
_entity.id
_entity.type
_entity.pdbx_description
1 polymer ?
#
loop_
_entity_poly.entity_id
_entity_poly.type
_entity_poly.pdbx_seq_one_letter_code
_entity_poly.pdbx_strand_id
1 'polypeptide(L)'
;MIEEVVKEKPTARWLFLTLSTRNAIDGETLEQSLKDLTKSFHKLFRYKKVSKNLLGFMRSTEVTVNQNDGSYNQHMHVLLCVENAYFRKKENYITQNEWVDLWQKALRVNYRPVANIKAIKPNRKGDKDIQAAIKETSKYSVKSSDYLTGDSEKDSEIV
;
A
#
# COMPACT_ATOMS: atom_id res chain seq x y z
N MET A 1 -11.65 14.61 2.18
CA MET A 1 -10.38 13.98 2.62
C MET A 1 -9.21 14.18 1.66
N ILE A 2 -9.10 13.49 0.50
CA ILE A 2 -7.92 13.65 -0.40
C ILE A 2 -7.84 15.07 -0.99
N GLU A 3 -8.96 15.63 -1.42
CA GLU A 3 -9.03 16.99 -1.99
C GLU A 3 -8.61 18.08 -0.99
N GLU A 4 -8.98 17.90 0.29
CA GLU A 4 -8.58 18.80 1.38
C GLU A 4 -7.07 18.74 1.62
N VAL A 5 -6.48 17.54 1.66
CA VAL A 5 -5.03 17.38 1.79
C VAL A 5 -4.29 18.03 0.62
N VAL A 6 -4.80 17.88 -0.61
CA VAL A 6 -4.22 18.55 -1.78
C VAL A 6 -4.32 20.07 -1.68
N LYS A 7 -5.42 20.60 -1.13
CA LYS A 7 -5.59 22.04 -0.90
C LYS A 7 -4.68 22.59 0.21
N GLU A 8 -4.55 21.88 1.33
CA GLU A 8 -3.74 22.28 2.49
C GLU A 8 -2.23 22.07 2.28
N LYS A 9 -1.86 21.02 1.54
CA LYS A 9 -0.48 20.63 1.26
C LYS A 9 -0.25 20.50 -0.25
N PRO A 10 -0.31 21.61 -1.01
CA PRO A 10 -0.26 21.57 -2.48
C PRO A 10 1.07 21.07 -3.05
N THR A 11 2.14 21.07 -2.25
CA THR A 11 3.45 20.55 -2.66
C THR A 11 3.67 19.09 -2.26
N ALA A 12 2.73 18.48 -1.53
CA ALA A 12 2.82 17.08 -1.15
C ALA A 12 2.90 16.19 -2.39
N ARG A 13 3.58 15.07 -2.22
CA ARG A 13 3.80 14.09 -3.27
C ARG A 13 3.17 12.78 -2.87
N TRP A 14 2.70 12.05 -3.87
CA TRP A 14 1.94 10.83 -3.64
C TRP A 14 2.69 9.62 -4.18
N LEU A 15 2.70 8.55 -3.40
CA LEU A 15 3.30 7.28 -3.78
C LEU A 15 2.26 6.18 -3.63
N PHE A 16 2.37 5.16 -4.48
CA PHE A 16 1.63 3.91 -4.33
C PHE A 16 2.60 2.81 -3.93
N LEU A 17 2.32 2.20 -2.78
CA LEU A 17 3.10 1.12 -2.21
C LEU A 17 2.24 -0.14 -2.15
N THR A 18 2.71 -1.23 -2.76
CA THR A 18 2.16 -2.57 -2.54
C THR A 18 3.10 -3.32 -1.60
N LEU A 19 2.55 -3.95 -0.56
CA LEU A 19 3.27 -4.81 0.39
C LEU A 19 2.64 -6.20 0.37
N SER A 20 3.43 -7.26 0.17
CA SER A 20 2.92 -8.63 0.25
C SER A 20 3.82 -9.55 1.07
N THR A 21 3.27 -10.70 1.42
CA THR A 21 3.96 -11.83 2.05
C THR A 21 3.93 -13.03 1.11
N ARG A 22 4.53 -14.15 1.51
CA ARG A 22 4.28 -15.42 0.82
C ARG A 22 2.80 -15.77 0.91
N ASN A 23 2.28 -16.42 -0.11
CA ASN A 23 0.90 -16.87 -0.13
C ASN A 23 0.59 -17.77 1.07
N ALA A 24 -0.61 -17.62 1.64
CA ALA A 24 -1.14 -18.58 2.58
C ALA A 24 -1.69 -19.81 1.85
N ILE A 25 -1.60 -20.99 2.45
CA ILE A 25 -1.97 -22.26 1.80
C ILE A 25 -3.38 -22.73 2.19
N ASP A 26 -3.92 -22.21 3.29
CA ASP A 26 -5.23 -22.55 3.86
C ASP A 26 -5.80 -21.37 4.67
N GLY A 27 -7.01 -21.55 5.22
CA GLY A 27 -7.70 -20.51 5.99
C GLY A 27 -6.98 -20.12 7.30
N GLU A 28 -6.37 -21.08 8.00
CA GLU A 28 -5.67 -20.82 9.26
C GLU A 28 -4.39 -20.01 9.02
N THR A 29 -3.60 -20.40 8.04
CA THR A 29 -2.39 -19.69 7.62
C THR A 29 -2.71 -18.31 7.03
N LEU A 30 -3.87 -18.16 6.37
CA LEU A 30 -4.36 -16.88 5.90
C LEU A 30 -4.70 -15.94 7.06
N GLU A 31 -5.48 -16.41 8.04
CA GLU A 31 -5.84 -15.60 9.21
C GLU A 31 -4.59 -15.12 9.95
N GLN A 32 -3.64 -16.03 10.19
CA GLN A 32 -2.38 -15.70 10.82
C GLN A 32 -1.58 -14.71 9.98
N SER A 33 -1.51 -14.91 8.65
CA SER A 33 -0.79 -13.99 7.77
C SER A 33 -1.40 -12.59 7.76
N LEU A 34 -2.73 -12.44 7.81
CA LEU A 34 -3.38 -11.13 7.85
C LEU A 34 -3.09 -10.38 9.16
N LYS A 35 -3.04 -11.10 10.29
CA LYS A 35 -2.60 -10.55 11.59
C LYS A 35 -1.16 -10.06 11.50
N ASP A 36 -0.27 -10.86 10.93
CA ASP A 36 1.14 -10.51 10.82
C ASP A 36 1.39 -9.38 9.82
N LEU A 37 0.63 -9.32 8.73
CA LEU A 37 0.65 -8.23 7.75
C LEU A 37 0.31 -6.90 8.42
N THR A 38 -0.78 -6.88 9.22
CA THR A 38 -1.21 -5.69 9.96
C THR A 38 -0.21 -5.26 11.04
N LYS A 39 0.30 -6.21 11.83
CA LYS A 39 1.33 -5.91 12.85
C LYS A 39 2.61 -5.35 12.22
N SER A 40 3.03 -5.93 11.10
CA SER A 40 4.25 -5.53 10.39
C SER A 40 4.08 -4.19 9.71
N PHE A 41 2.91 -3.91 9.14
CA PHE A 41 2.56 -2.59 8.63
C PHE A 41 2.74 -1.51 9.71
N HIS A 42 2.18 -1.71 10.91
CA HIS A 42 2.36 -0.76 12.02
C HIS A 42 3.83 -0.58 12.42
N LYS A 43 4.65 -1.64 12.39
CA LYS A 43 6.10 -1.53 12.66
C LYS A 43 6.81 -0.73 11.58
N LEU A 44 6.53 -1.02 10.30
CA LEU A 44 7.15 -0.35 9.14
C LEU A 44 6.98 1.16 9.22
N PHE A 45 5.75 1.61 9.50
CA PHE A 45 5.41 3.03 9.56
C PHE A 45 5.91 3.75 10.82
N ARG A 46 6.43 3.01 11.80
CA ARG A 46 7.14 3.58 12.96
C ARG A 46 8.64 3.75 12.73
N TYR A 47 9.20 3.19 11.66
CA TYR A 47 10.61 3.38 11.36
C TYR A 47 10.90 4.84 11.02
N LYS A 48 11.91 5.41 11.68
CA LYS A 48 12.30 6.82 11.54
C LYS A 48 12.45 7.26 10.08
N LYS A 49 13.01 6.39 9.22
CA LYS A 49 13.19 6.70 7.79
C LYS A 49 11.84 6.83 7.05
N VAL A 50 10.87 5.99 7.39
CA VAL A 50 9.51 6.00 6.82
C VAL A 50 8.70 7.17 7.37
N SER A 51 8.66 7.35 8.69
CA SER A 51 7.81 8.38 9.33
C SER A 51 8.31 9.81 9.12
N LYS A 52 9.60 10.02 8.88
CA LYS A 52 10.22 11.37 8.79
C LYS A 52 9.54 12.33 7.80
N ASN A 53 9.10 11.83 6.64
CA ASN A 53 8.50 12.66 5.59
C ASN A 53 7.04 12.28 5.31
N LEU A 54 6.43 11.43 6.14
CA LEU A 54 5.08 10.94 5.93
C LEU A 54 4.07 11.95 6.49
N LEU A 55 3.19 12.44 5.63
CA LEU A 55 2.06 13.29 6.02
C LEU A 55 0.85 12.46 6.42
N GLY A 56 0.64 11.33 5.76
CA GLY A 56 -0.45 10.42 6.02
C GLY A 56 -0.50 9.31 4.98
N PHE A 57 -1.41 8.37 5.16
CA PHE A 57 -1.65 7.30 4.20
C PHE A 57 -3.09 6.81 4.26
N MET A 58 -3.51 6.15 3.18
CA MET A 58 -4.68 5.28 3.16
C MET A 58 -4.20 3.87 2.81
N ARG A 59 -4.84 2.84 3.34
CA ARG A 59 -4.51 1.44 3.01
C ARG A 59 -5.76 0.58 2.85
N SER A 60 -5.64 -0.41 1.97
CA SER A 60 -6.52 -1.58 1.87
C SER A 60 -5.72 -2.85 2.09
N THR A 61 -6.41 -3.92 2.46
CA THR A 61 -5.87 -5.28 2.42
C THR A 61 -6.73 -6.08 1.46
N GLU A 62 -6.11 -6.77 0.52
CA GLU A 62 -6.77 -7.57 -0.49
C GLU A 62 -6.26 -9.01 -0.41
N VAL A 63 -7.15 -9.96 -0.67
CA VAL A 63 -6.84 -11.39 -0.75
C VAL A 63 -7.41 -11.90 -2.05
N THR A 64 -6.56 -12.45 -2.91
CA THR A 64 -7.00 -13.15 -4.13
C THR A 64 -6.62 -14.62 -4.05
N VAL A 65 -7.33 -15.48 -4.77
CA VAL A 65 -7.03 -16.92 -4.83
C VAL A 65 -6.22 -17.20 -6.09
N ASN A 66 -5.08 -17.87 -5.92
CA ASN A 66 -4.30 -18.38 -7.03
C ASN A 66 -5.02 -19.59 -7.64
N GLN A 67 -5.47 -19.45 -8.88
CA GLN A 67 -6.24 -20.48 -9.59
C GLN A 67 -5.43 -21.77 -9.86
N ASN A 68 -4.09 -21.69 -9.83
CA ASN A 68 -3.24 -22.84 -10.13
C ASN A 68 -3.08 -23.81 -8.95
N ASP A 69 -3.01 -23.29 -7.72
CA ASP A 69 -2.68 -24.07 -6.52
C ASP A 69 -3.63 -23.83 -5.35
N GLY A 70 -4.65 -22.97 -5.51
CA GLY A 70 -5.61 -22.63 -4.47
C GLY A 70 -5.06 -21.76 -3.34
N SER A 71 -3.79 -21.34 -3.40
CA SER A 71 -3.19 -20.51 -2.37
C SER A 71 -3.76 -19.09 -2.37
N TYR A 72 -3.78 -18.45 -1.21
CA TYR A 72 -4.25 -17.09 -1.04
C TYR A 72 -3.10 -16.10 -1.21
N ASN A 73 -3.28 -15.08 -2.03
CA ASN A 73 -2.34 -13.97 -2.20
C ASN A 73 -2.85 -12.73 -1.45
N GLN A 74 -2.50 -12.68 -0.17
CA GLN A 74 -2.78 -11.56 0.72
C GLN A 74 -1.73 -10.45 0.58
N HIS A 75 -2.20 -9.23 0.31
CA HIS A 75 -1.34 -8.06 0.15
C HIS A 75 -2.05 -6.77 0.56
N MET A 76 -1.27 -5.70 0.74
CA MET A 76 -1.76 -4.37 1.07
C MET A 76 -1.42 -3.37 -0.02
N HIS A 77 -2.41 -2.59 -0.42
CA HIS A 77 -2.21 -1.39 -1.22
C HIS A 77 -2.23 -0.18 -0.31
N VAL A 78 -1.23 0.68 -0.45
CA VAL A 78 -1.04 1.85 0.42
C VAL A 78 -0.79 3.08 -0.43
N LEU A 79 -1.72 4.02 -0.35
CA LEU A 79 -1.56 5.35 -0.92
C LEU A 79 -0.88 6.24 0.11
N LEU A 80 0.36 6.64 -0.16
CA LEU A 80 1.18 7.47 0.73
C LEU A 80 1.10 8.93 0.28
N CYS A 81 0.94 9.83 1.25
CA CYS A 81 1.15 11.27 1.09
C CYS A 81 2.43 11.65 1.83
N VAL A 82 3.41 12.21 1.12
CA VAL A 82 4.71 12.57 1.67
C VAL A 82 5.06 14.03 1.39
N GLU A 83 5.86 14.61 2.28
CA GLU A 83 6.46 15.93 2.08
C GLU A 83 7.30 15.96 0.80
N ASN A 84 7.31 17.10 0.09
CA ASN A 84 8.10 17.27 -1.14
C ASN A 84 9.61 17.00 -0.91
N ALA A 85 10.08 17.21 0.32
CA ALA A 85 11.44 16.93 0.76
C ALA A 85 11.84 15.45 0.62
N TYR A 86 10.89 14.52 0.51
CA TYR A 86 11.13 13.09 0.26
C TYR A 86 11.99 12.86 -0.98
N PHE A 87 11.74 13.60 -2.07
CA PHE A 87 12.44 13.44 -3.35
C PHE A 87 13.66 14.34 -3.51
N ARG A 88 13.81 15.37 -2.68
CA ARG A 88 14.85 16.39 -2.85
C ARG A 88 16.17 16.05 -2.20
N LYS A 89 16.16 15.22 -1.15
CA LYS A 89 17.34 14.90 -0.35
C LYS A 89 17.57 13.39 -0.30
N LYS A 90 18.82 12.96 -0.55
CA LYS A 90 19.19 11.53 -0.61
C LYS A 90 18.90 10.81 0.70
N GLU A 91 19.06 11.48 1.84
CA GLU A 91 18.78 10.92 3.17
C GLU A 91 17.29 10.75 3.47
N ASN A 92 16.42 11.40 2.71
CA ASN A 92 14.96 11.31 2.87
C ASN A 92 14.34 10.24 1.96
N TYR A 93 14.90 10.08 0.76
CA TYR A 93 14.40 9.14 -0.23
C TYR A 93 14.59 7.70 0.25
N ILE A 94 13.55 6.88 0.06
CA ILE A 94 13.61 5.44 0.26
C ILE A 94 13.50 4.80 -1.11
N THR A 95 14.58 4.12 -1.51
CA THR A 95 14.63 3.39 -2.77
C THR A 95 13.74 2.15 -2.74
N GLN A 96 13.45 1.59 -3.92
CA GLN A 96 12.71 0.33 -4.06
C GLN A 96 13.32 -0.82 -3.24
N ASN A 97 14.65 -0.96 -3.25
CA ASN A 97 15.32 -2.00 -2.47
C ASN A 97 15.22 -1.74 -0.97
N GLU A 98 15.40 -0.49 -0.54
CA GLU A 98 15.26 -0.15 0.88
C GLU A 98 13.83 -0.38 1.39
N TRP A 99 12.81 -0.15 0.57
CA TRP A 99 11.42 -0.50 0.93
C TRP A 99 11.26 -2.00 1.16
N VAL A 100 11.88 -2.84 0.31
CA VAL A 100 11.87 -4.29 0.50
C VAL A 100 12.61 -4.68 1.78
N ASP A 101 13.77 -4.10 2.05
CA ASP A 101 14.58 -4.40 3.25
C ASP A 101 13.85 -3.99 4.54
N LEU A 102 13.26 -2.79 4.55
CA LEU A 102 12.44 -2.32 5.67
C LEU A 102 11.20 -3.20 5.86
N TRP A 103 10.59 -3.65 4.77
CA TRP A 103 9.43 -4.52 4.84
C TRP A 103 9.77 -5.91 5.40
N GLN A 104 10.85 -6.52 4.91
CA GLN A 104 11.38 -7.77 5.45
C GLN A 104 11.68 -7.66 6.95
N LYS A 105 12.33 -6.56 7.36
CA LYS A 105 12.64 -6.29 8.76
C LYS A 105 11.38 -6.15 9.62
N ALA A 106 10.35 -5.49 9.11
CA ALA A 106 9.08 -5.33 9.81
C ALA A 106 8.35 -6.66 9.99
N LEU A 107 8.34 -7.48 8.92
CA LEU A 107 7.79 -8.83 8.88
C LEU A 107 8.55 -9.83 9.77
N ARG A 108 9.85 -9.61 9.98
CA ARG A 108 10.75 -10.55 10.70
C ARG A 108 10.83 -11.92 10.04
N VAL A 109 10.93 -11.93 8.71
CA VAL A 109 11.02 -13.15 7.90
C VAL A 109 12.42 -13.36 7.34
N ASN A 110 12.79 -14.62 7.12
CA ASN A 110 14.09 -15.04 6.58
C ASN A 110 14.14 -15.10 5.04
N TYR A 111 13.07 -14.69 4.37
CA TYR A 111 12.99 -14.61 2.91
C TYR A 111 12.84 -13.15 2.47
N ARG A 112 13.13 -12.86 1.21
CA ARG A 112 12.92 -11.53 0.62
C ARG A 112 11.46 -11.36 0.20
N PRO A 113 10.63 -10.56 0.91
CA PRO A 113 9.24 -10.33 0.55
C PRO A 113 9.13 -9.38 -0.66
N VAL A 114 7.91 -9.17 -1.14
CA VAL A 114 7.66 -8.17 -2.17
C VAL A 114 7.15 -6.89 -1.54
N ALA A 115 7.84 -5.80 -1.84
CA ALA A 115 7.34 -4.44 -1.73
C ALA A 115 7.50 -3.81 -3.11
N ASN A 116 6.59 -2.96 -3.54
CA ASN A 116 6.68 -2.25 -4.82
C ASN A 116 6.22 -0.81 -4.63
N ILE A 117 7.12 0.15 -4.87
CA ILE A 117 6.87 1.58 -4.68
C ILE A 117 6.87 2.29 -6.02
N LYS A 118 5.83 3.08 -6.29
CA LYS A 118 5.74 3.93 -7.48
C LYS A 118 5.34 5.34 -7.10
N ALA A 119 6.03 6.34 -7.66
CA ALA A 119 5.56 7.71 -7.55
C ALA A 119 4.35 7.92 -8.47
N ILE A 120 3.28 8.49 -7.92
CA ILE A 120 2.11 8.87 -8.72
C ILE A 120 2.49 10.16 -9.45
N LYS A 121 2.46 10.09 -10.78
CA LYS A 121 2.74 11.21 -11.68
C LYS A 121 1.44 11.61 -12.38
N PRO A 122 1.25 12.90 -12.67
CA PRO A 122 0.11 13.30 -13.49
C PRO A 122 0.31 12.79 -14.93
N ASN A 123 -0.78 12.38 -15.57
CA ASN A 123 -0.75 11.85 -16.94
C ASN A 123 -0.53 12.96 -18.00
N ARG A 124 -0.80 14.24 -17.67
CA ARG A 124 -0.49 15.45 -18.48
C ARG A 124 -0.18 16.66 -17.57
N LYS A 125 0.21 17.80 -18.14
CA LYS A 125 0.56 19.03 -17.38
C LYS A 125 -0.72 19.64 -16.75
N GLY A 126 -0.91 19.46 -15.44
CA GLY A 126 -1.91 20.20 -14.65
C GLY A 126 -2.32 19.51 -13.34
N ASP A 127 -2.83 20.29 -12.37
CA ASP A 127 -3.21 19.81 -11.04
C ASP A 127 -4.48 18.94 -11.01
N LYS A 128 -5.37 19.07 -12.01
CA LYS A 128 -6.55 18.20 -12.14
C LYS A 128 -6.17 16.76 -12.49
N ASP A 129 -5.08 16.56 -13.21
CA ASP A 129 -4.62 15.23 -13.63
C ASP A 129 -3.98 14.45 -12.49
N ILE A 130 -3.31 15.12 -11.54
CA ILE A 130 -2.76 14.44 -10.36
C ILE A 130 -3.88 14.00 -9.42
N GLN A 131 -4.91 14.83 -9.21
CA GLN A 131 -6.07 14.42 -8.40
C GLN A 131 -6.79 13.22 -9.00
N ALA A 132 -6.96 13.17 -10.32
CA ALA A 132 -7.54 12.01 -11.00
C ALA A 132 -6.68 10.75 -10.82
N ALA A 133 -5.36 10.86 -10.96
CA ALA A 133 -4.44 9.73 -10.76
C ALA A 133 -4.44 9.25 -9.29
N ILE A 134 -4.50 10.17 -8.32
CA ILE A 134 -4.63 9.83 -6.90
C ILE A 134 -5.98 9.16 -6.64
N LYS A 135 -7.08 9.68 -7.20
CA LYS A 135 -8.42 9.12 -7.02
C LYS A 135 -8.51 7.71 -7.62
N GLU A 136 -7.98 7.50 -8.82
CA GLU A 136 -7.90 6.18 -9.43
C GLU A 136 -7.10 5.20 -8.56
N THR A 137 -5.94 5.64 -8.08
CA THR A 137 -5.10 4.82 -7.21
C THR A 137 -5.77 4.55 -5.86
N SER A 138 -6.54 5.51 -5.34
CA SER A 138 -7.31 5.34 -4.11
C SER A 138 -8.43 4.31 -4.25
N LYS A 139 -8.93 4.03 -5.47
CA LYS A 139 -9.91 2.95 -5.69
C LYS A 139 -9.36 1.62 -5.17
N TYR A 140 -8.09 1.33 -5.38
CA TYR A 140 -7.47 0.12 -4.81
C TYR A 140 -7.46 0.13 -3.27
N SER A 141 -7.38 1.31 -2.65
CA SER A 141 -7.46 1.50 -1.19
C SER A 141 -8.88 1.44 -0.62
N VAL A 142 -9.93 1.66 -1.42
CA VAL A 142 -11.33 1.64 -0.97
C VAL A 142 -12.11 0.40 -1.44
N LYS A 143 -11.73 -0.24 -2.55
CA LYS A 143 -12.40 -1.45 -3.03
C LYS A 143 -12.46 -2.58 -2.00
N SER A 144 -11.51 -2.64 -1.07
CA SER A 144 -11.51 -3.66 -0.01
C SER A 144 -12.36 -3.33 1.22
N SER A 145 -12.83 -2.10 1.40
CA SER A 145 -13.75 -1.80 2.53
C SER A 145 -15.14 -2.35 2.27
N ASP A 146 -15.53 -2.51 1.01
CA ASP A 146 -16.84 -3.02 0.61
C ASP A 146 -16.96 -4.55 0.78
N TYR A 147 -15.85 -5.30 0.79
CA TYR A 147 -15.87 -6.74 1.05
C TYR A 147 -16.02 -7.10 2.54
N LEU A 148 -15.90 -6.10 3.45
CA LEU A 148 -16.04 -6.31 4.89
C LEU A 148 -17.47 -6.09 5.40
N THR A 149 -18.39 -5.63 4.55
CA THR A 149 -19.83 -5.72 4.80
C THR A 149 -20.28 -7.07 4.27
N GLY A 150 -20.57 -8.03 5.16
CA GLY A 150 -20.87 -9.42 4.81
C GLY A 150 -22.17 -9.65 4.02
N ASP A 151 -22.30 -9.04 2.85
CA ASP A 151 -23.31 -9.34 1.85
C ASP A 151 -22.68 -10.22 0.77
N SER A 152 -22.98 -11.52 0.87
CA SER A 152 -22.45 -12.63 0.06
C SER A 152 -22.91 -12.64 -1.41
N GLU A 153 -23.33 -11.52 -1.99
CA GLU A 153 -23.90 -11.47 -3.36
C GLU A 153 -23.03 -10.75 -4.40
N LYS A 154 -21.79 -10.35 -4.08
CA LYS A 154 -20.90 -9.67 -5.05
C LYS A 154 -19.57 -10.36 -5.34
N ASP A 155 -19.36 -11.58 -4.84
CA ASP A 155 -18.14 -12.36 -5.11
C ASP A 155 -18.12 -13.04 -6.49
N SER A 156 -19.15 -12.83 -7.31
CA SER A 156 -19.19 -13.30 -8.70
C SER A 156 -19.03 -12.13 -9.66
N GLU A 157 -17.79 -11.68 -9.87
CA GLU A 157 -17.27 -11.17 -11.14
C GLU A 157 -15.88 -10.55 -10.94
N ILE A 158 -14.83 -11.38 -11.04
CA ILE A 158 -13.51 -10.90 -11.49
C ILE A 158 -12.96 -11.95 -12.47
N VAL A 159 -13.03 -11.63 -13.77
CA VAL A 159 -12.17 -12.16 -14.83
C VAL A 159 -10.91 -11.31 -14.90
#